data_AF-A0A8T5F6W5-F1
#
_entry.id   AF-A0A8T5F6W5-F1
#
_cell.length_a   1.000
_cell.length_b   1.000
_cell.length_c   1.000
_cell.angle_alpha   90.00
_cell.angle_beta   90.00
_cell.angle_gamma   90.00
#
_symmetry.space_group_name_H-M   'P 1'
#
loop_
_entity.id
_entity.type
_entity.pdbx_description
1 polymer ?
#
loop_
_entity_poly.entity_id
_entity_poly.type
_entity_poly.pdbx_seq_one_letter_code
_entity_poly.pdbx_strand_id
1 'polypeptide(L)'
;MSSDSSLTPFLHWGDYKSNDEKNPDVIITKITEVEPFETTYSTNIKAEIDGKGLHIIPLHNFESANKALLNEFSKLWRGQKIKDGSSVKIKTWLGVSTRNPDKKLRRWKISSIS
;
A
#
# COMPACT_ATOMS: atom_id res chain seq x y z
N MET A 1 13.48 25.13 23.12
CA MET A 1 13.69 24.80 21.70
C MET A 1 13.71 23.28 21.62
N SER A 2 12.61 22.69 21.19
CA SER A 2 12.51 21.25 20.93
C SER A 2 11.91 21.11 19.54
N SER A 3 12.78 20.98 18.54
CA SER A 3 12.45 20.34 17.25
C SER A 3 11.94 18.91 17.57
N ASP A 4 10.95 18.31 16.91
CA ASP A 4 10.72 18.21 15.48
C ASP A 4 9.24 17.86 15.22
N SER A 5 8.71 18.32 14.10
CA SER A 5 7.41 17.94 13.56
C SER A 5 7.35 16.42 13.32
N SER A 6 6.75 15.65 14.24
CA SER A 6 6.68 14.18 14.16
C SER A 6 5.57 13.69 13.21
N LEU A 7 5.56 14.18 11.98
CA LEU A 7 4.61 13.74 10.97
C LEU A 7 4.89 12.29 10.60
N THR A 8 3.86 11.44 10.60
CA THR A 8 3.98 10.05 10.15
C THR A 8 4.38 10.04 8.66
N PRO A 9 5.50 9.39 8.29
CA PRO A 9 5.98 9.41 6.91
C PRO A 9 5.09 8.60 5.98
N PHE A 10 5.05 8.99 4.71
CA PHE A 10 4.40 8.21 3.66
C PHE A 10 5.32 7.11 3.14
N LEU A 11 4.73 5.96 2.85
CA LEU A 11 5.40 4.89 2.12
C LEU A 11 5.58 5.30 0.65
N HIS A 12 6.82 5.23 0.17
CA HIS A 12 7.13 5.43 -1.25
C HIS A 12 7.14 4.09 -1.99
N TRP A 13 6.10 3.83 -2.79
CA TRP A 13 6.04 2.64 -3.66
C TRP A 13 7.19 2.55 -4.68
N GLY A 14 7.87 3.69 -4.93
CA GLY A 14 9.06 3.75 -5.75
C GLY A 14 10.24 2.96 -5.20
N ASP A 15 10.31 2.71 -3.89
CA ASP A 15 11.45 2.06 -3.24
C ASP A 15 11.52 0.55 -3.49
N TYR A 16 10.40 -0.05 -3.87
CA TYR A 16 10.27 -1.48 -4.14
C TYR A 16 10.61 -1.74 -5.62
N LYS A 17 11.77 -2.32 -5.93
CA LYS A 17 12.29 -2.33 -7.32
C LYS A 17 11.99 -3.60 -8.11
N SER A 18 11.40 -4.62 -7.49
CA SER A 18 11.09 -5.88 -8.17
C SER A 18 10.29 -5.65 -9.44
N ASN A 19 10.69 -6.36 -10.50
CA ASN A 19 10.07 -6.41 -11.82
C ASN A 19 9.52 -7.80 -12.16
N ASP A 20 9.49 -8.71 -11.17
CA ASP A 20 9.08 -10.10 -11.35
C ASP A 20 7.92 -10.42 -10.41
N GLU A 21 6.80 -10.86 -10.98
CA GLU A 21 5.63 -11.29 -10.22
C GLU A 21 5.91 -12.54 -9.36
N LYS A 22 6.83 -13.40 -9.81
CA LYS A 22 7.21 -14.62 -9.09
C LYS A 22 8.14 -14.32 -7.91
N ASN A 23 8.90 -13.24 -8.01
CA ASN A 23 9.81 -12.75 -6.98
C ASN A 23 9.50 -11.28 -6.61
N PRO A 24 8.28 -10.99 -6.11
CA PRO A 24 7.86 -9.63 -5.83
C PRO A 24 8.50 -9.11 -4.55
N ASP A 25 8.56 -7.79 -4.41
CA ASP A 25 8.84 -7.19 -3.11
C ASP A 25 7.68 -7.46 -2.16
N VAL A 26 7.99 -7.71 -0.89
CA VAL A 26 7.01 -8.06 0.13
C VAL A 26 7.06 -7.04 1.26
N ILE A 27 5.89 -6.55 1.63
CA ILE A 27 5.70 -5.65 2.75
C ILE A 27 4.79 -6.35 3.75
N ILE A 28 5.25 -6.43 4.99
CA ILE A 28 4.48 -6.96 6.11
C ILE A 28 4.06 -5.75 6.95
N THR A 29 2.76 -5.58 7.11
CA THR A 29 2.20 -4.39 7.77
C THR A 29 1.15 -4.77 8.80
N LYS A 30 1.18 -4.14 9.95
CA LYS A 30 0.10 -4.22 10.95
C LYS A 30 -0.77 -2.98 10.84
N ILE A 31 -2.04 -3.17 10.52
CA ILE A 31 -3.00 -2.07 10.35
C ILE A 31 -3.25 -1.42 11.72
N THR A 32 -3.02 -0.11 11.82
CA THR A 32 -3.28 0.63 13.06
C THR A 32 -4.66 1.29 13.04
N GLU A 33 -5.05 1.80 11.88
CA GLU A 33 -6.35 2.41 11.62
C GLU A 33 -6.87 1.86 10.28
N VAL A 34 -7.91 1.03 10.33
CA VAL A 34 -8.41 0.28 9.17
C VAL A 34 -9.24 1.13 8.22
N GLU A 35 -9.92 2.15 8.73
CA GLU A 35 -10.72 3.07 7.92
C GLU A 35 -9.80 3.88 7.00
N PRO A 36 -9.93 3.75 5.67
CA PRO A 36 -9.14 4.56 4.75
C PRO A 36 -9.50 6.02 4.86
N PHE A 37 -8.51 6.90 4.79
CA PHE A 37 -8.69 8.34 4.81
C PHE A 37 -8.11 8.98 3.56
N GLU A 38 -8.63 10.15 3.20
CA GLU A 38 -8.16 10.90 2.04
C GLU A 38 -7.24 12.05 2.46
N THR A 39 -6.23 12.28 1.64
CA THR A 39 -5.47 13.53 1.61
C THR A 39 -5.79 14.24 0.30
N THR A 40 -5.16 15.39 0.06
CA THR A 40 -5.30 16.13 -1.21
C THR A 40 -5.00 15.27 -2.44
N TYR A 41 -4.12 14.27 -2.32
CA TYR A 41 -3.56 13.55 -3.48
C TYR A 41 -3.87 12.05 -3.51
N SER A 42 -4.42 11.48 -2.42
CA SER A 42 -4.52 10.02 -2.31
C SER A 42 -5.52 9.55 -1.26
N THR A 43 -6.01 8.33 -1.44
CA THR A 43 -6.62 7.52 -0.38
C THR A 43 -5.54 6.67 0.29
N ASN A 44 -5.53 6.64 1.62
CA ASN A 44 -4.46 6.09 2.44
C ASN A 44 -4.99 5.26 3.60
N ILE A 45 -4.10 4.47 4.19
CA ILE A 45 -4.28 3.83 5.51
C ILE A 45 -3.05 4.10 6.37
N LYS A 46 -3.19 3.91 7.68
CA LYS A 46 -2.07 3.97 8.63
C LYS A 46 -1.73 2.58 9.12
N ALA A 47 -0.45 2.25 9.07
CA ALA A 47 0.03 0.93 9.44
C ALA A 47 1.48 0.99 9.95
N GLU A 48 1.82 0.05 10.83
CA GLU A 48 3.20 -0.23 11.20
C GLU A 48 3.81 -1.19 10.18
N ILE A 49 4.91 -0.79 9.55
CA ILE A 49 5.62 -1.61 8.57
C ILE A 49 6.81 -2.27 9.26
N ASP A 50 6.96 -3.58 9.05
CA ASP A 50 8.09 -4.34 9.60
C ASP A 50 9.43 -3.74 9.14
N GLY A 51 10.33 -3.48 10.10
CA GLY A 51 11.62 -2.83 9.88
C GLY A 51 11.59 -1.33 9.53
N LYS A 52 10.41 -0.69 9.44
CA LYS A 52 10.29 0.77 9.16
C LYS A 52 9.45 1.54 10.19
N GLY A 53 8.62 0.87 10.97
CA GLY A 53 7.74 1.51 11.97
C GLY A 53 6.49 2.13 11.34
N LEU A 54 5.88 3.09 12.04
CA LEU A 54 4.59 3.69 11.67
C LEU A 54 4.68 4.51 10.38
N HIS A 55 3.83 4.19 9.41
CA HIS A 55 3.78 4.84 8.09
C HIS A 55 2.34 5.04 7.61
N ILE A 56 2.16 6.03 6.75
CA ILE A 56 0.97 6.18 5.92
C ILE A 56 1.21 5.42 4.62
N ILE A 57 0.33 4.49 4.26
CA ILE A 57 0.44 3.69 3.04
C ILE A 57 -0.59 4.20 2.02
N PRO A 58 -0.14 4.77 0.89
CA PRO A 58 -1.04 5.16 -0.19
C PRO A 58 -1.67 3.93 -0.85
N LEU A 59 -3.00 3.83 -0.78
CA LEU A 59 -3.76 2.78 -1.47
C LEU A 59 -4.06 3.15 -2.92
N HIS A 60 -4.26 4.45 -3.18
CA HIS A 60 -4.53 5.00 -4.52
C HIS A 60 -4.16 6.49 -4.56
N ASN A 61 -3.43 6.90 -5.59
CA ASN A 61 -3.20 8.32 -5.91
C ASN A 61 -4.26 8.77 -6.92
N PHE A 62 -4.91 9.91 -6.68
CA PHE A 62 -6.03 10.40 -7.49
C PHE A 62 -5.71 10.65 -8.96
N GLU A 63 -4.44 10.95 -9.29
CA GLU A 63 -3.98 11.12 -10.67
C GLU A 63 -3.71 9.79 -11.39
N SER A 64 -3.65 8.69 -10.66
CA SER A 64 -3.42 7.36 -11.23
C SER A 64 -4.73 6.68 -11.61
N ALA A 65 -4.81 6.15 -12.83
CA ALA A 65 -5.91 5.27 -13.22
C ALA A 65 -5.87 3.89 -12.52
N ASN A 66 -4.74 3.52 -11.90
CA ASN A 66 -4.56 2.22 -11.27
C ASN A 66 -5.09 2.22 -9.83
N LYS A 67 -6.30 1.68 -9.64
CA LYS A 67 -7.00 1.56 -8.35
C LYS A 67 -6.88 0.17 -7.70
N ALA A 68 -5.98 -0.70 -8.19
CA ALA A 68 -5.98 -2.12 -7.84
C ALA A 68 -5.87 -2.37 -6.33
N LEU A 69 -4.91 -1.72 -5.66
CA LEU A 69 -4.69 -1.90 -4.22
C LEU A 69 -5.87 -1.38 -3.39
N LEU A 70 -6.36 -0.16 -3.67
CA LEU A 70 -7.54 0.40 -3.02
C LEU A 70 -8.78 -0.51 -3.17
N ASN A 71 -9.02 -1.04 -4.37
CA ASN A 71 -10.17 -1.90 -4.64
C ASN A 71 -10.08 -3.22 -3.85
N GLU A 72 -8.90 -3.85 -3.83
CA GLU A 72 -8.67 -5.08 -3.09
C GLU A 72 -8.81 -4.85 -1.58
N PHE A 73 -8.18 -3.79 -1.05
CA PHE A 73 -8.28 -3.42 0.35
C PHE A 73 -9.72 -3.11 0.76
N SER A 74 -10.43 -2.27 -0.02
CA SER A 74 -11.83 -1.89 0.27
C SER A 74 -12.75 -3.12 0.29
N LYS A 75 -12.54 -4.09 -0.61
CA LYS A 75 -13.30 -5.34 -0.62
C LYS A 75 -13.06 -6.13 0.67
N LEU A 76 -11.82 -6.25 1.09
CA LEU A 76 -11.43 -7.00 2.30
C LEU A 76 -11.89 -6.31 3.58
N TRP A 77 -11.80 -4.98 3.65
CA TRP A 77 -12.30 -4.17 4.76
C TRP A 77 -13.82 -4.26 4.90
N ARG A 78 -14.58 -4.02 3.81
CA ARG A 78 -16.04 -4.16 3.82
C ARG A 78 -16.50 -5.59 4.14
N GLY A 79 -15.72 -6.58 3.73
CA GLY A 79 -15.93 -7.99 4.09
C GLY A 79 -15.45 -8.36 5.49
N GLN A 80 -15.02 -7.40 6.31
CA GLN A 80 -14.50 -7.56 7.67
C GLN A 80 -13.33 -8.55 7.79
N LYS A 81 -12.58 -8.76 6.69
CA LYS A 81 -11.38 -9.59 6.67
C LYS A 81 -10.15 -8.84 7.18
N ILE A 82 -10.12 -7.53 6.99
CA ILE A 82 -9.11 -6.63 7.57
C ILE A 82 -9.81 -5.76 8.62
N LYS A 83 -9.20 -5.65 9.79
CA LYS A 83 -9.62 -4.82 10.94
C LYS A 83 -8.39 -4.20 11.59
N ASP A 84 -8.60 -3.34 12.57
CA ASP A 84 -7.50 -2.81 13.38
C ASP A 84 -6.71 -3.96 14.02
N GLY A 85 -5.38 -3.84 13.96
CA GLY A 85 -4.44 -4.86 14.42
C GLY A 85 -4.19 -6.02 13.45
N SER A 86 -4.94 -6.14 12.35
CA SER A 86 -4.69 -7.18 11.33
C SER A 86 -3.28 -7.05 10.75
N SER A 87 -2.59 -8.18 10.60
CA SER A 87 -1.33 -8.24 9.87
C SER A 87 -1.60 -8.60 8.41
N VAL A 88 -1.21 -7.72 7.51
CA VAL A 88 -1.45 -7.82 6.07
C VAL A 88 -0.11 -7.93 5.35
N LYS A 89 -0.01 -8.91 4.45
CA LYS A 89 1.16 -9.06 3.57
C LYS A 89 0.84 -8.57 2.17
N ILE A 90 1.42 -7.44 1.79
CA ILE A 90 1.27 -6.82 0.46
C ILE A 90 2.48 -7.21 -0.40
N LYS A 91 2.21 -7.85 -1.54
CA LYS A 91 3.22 -8.12 -2.58
C LYS A 91 3.17 -7.04 -3.64
N THR A 92 4.31 -6.60 -4.15
CA THR A 92 4.36 -5.58 -5.20
C THR A 92 5.51 -5.77 -6.18
N TRP A 93 5.28 -5.43 -7.45
CA TRP A 93 6.27 -5.56 -8.54
C TRP A 93 5.92 -4.61 -9.70
N LEU A 94 6.87 -4.32 -10.58
CA LEU A 94 6.66 -3.62 -11.85
C LEU A 94 6.23 -4.62 -12.91
N GLY A 95 4.94 -4.60 -13.28
CA GLY A 95 4.41 -5.36 -14.40
C GLY A 95 4.30 -4.53 -15.66
N VAL A 96 4.11 -5.19 -16.80
CA VAL A 96 3.80 -4.53 -18.07
C VAL A 96 2.32 -4.09 -18.07
N SER A 97 2.03 -2.92 -18.64
CA SER A 97 0.65 -2.48 -18.86
C SER A 97 -0.01 -3.31 -19.95
N THR A 98 -1.21 -3.80 -19.69
CA THR A 98 -2.00 -4.57 -20.65
C THR A 98 -2.52 -3.72 -21.81
N ARG A 99 -2.59 -2.39 -21.63
CA ARG A 99 -3.08 -1.44 -22.65
C ARG A 99 -1.97 -0.77 -23.44
N ASN A 100 -0.76 -0.68 -22.87
CA ASN A 100 0.39 -0.04 -23.49
C ASN A 100 1.65 -0.84 -23.11
N PRO A 101 2.06 -1.82 -23.93
CA PRO A 101 3.16 -2.71 -23.61
C PRO A 101 4.50 -2.02 -23.30
N ASP A 102 4.72 -0.80 -23.81
CA ASP A 102 5.93 -0.03 -23.57
C ASP A 102 5.98 0.62 -22.17
N LYS A 103 4.85 0.62 -21.45
CA LYS A 103 4.74 1.20 -20.12
C LYS A 103 4.76 0.14 -19.02
N LYS A 104 5.65 0.35 -18.05
CA LYS A 104 5.64 -0.39 -16.78
C LYS A 104 4.66 0.25 -15.81
N LEU A 105 3.96 -0.58 -15.06
CA LEU A 105 3.02 -0.18 -14.01
C LEU A 105 3.31 -0.99 -12.76
N ARG A 106 3.25 -0.31 -11.61
CA ARG A 106 3.27 -0.99 -10.32
C ARG A 106 2.01 -1.86 -10.17
N ARG A 107 2.19 -3.10 -9.73
CA ARG A 107 1.14 -4.06 -9.39
C ARG A 107 1.20 -4.37 -7.91
N TRP A 108 0.07 -4.77 -7.36
CA TRP A 108 -0.05 -5.17 -5.97
C TRP A 108 -0.91 -6.42 -5.86
N LYS A 109 -0.70 -7.17 -4.79
CA LYS A 109 -1.55 -8.28 -4.38
C LYS A 109 -1.50 -8.43 -2.87
N ILE A 110 -2.66 -8.45 -2.22
CA ILE A 110 -2.74 -8.83 -0.81
C ILE A 110 -2.70 -10.37 -0.74
N SER A 111 -1.64 -10.89 -0.12
CA SER A 111 -1.32 -12.33 -0.19
C SER A 111 -1.71 -13.11 1.05
N SER A 112 -1.78 -12.47 2.21
CA SER A 112 -2.23 -13.08 3.46
C SER A 112 -2.72 -12.00 4.42
N ILE A 113 -3.67 -12.39 5.28
CA ILE A 113 -4.18 -11.59 6.39
C ILE A 113 -4.25 -12.51 7.61
N SER A 114 -3.77 -12.05 8.76
CA SER A 114 -3.86 -12.76 10.05
C SER A 114 -4.28 -11.82 11.17
#